data_AF-A0A1S4ERJ8-F1
#
_entry.id   AF-A0A1S4ERJ8-F1
#
_cell.length_a   1.000
_cell.length_b   1.000
_cell.length_c   1.000
_cell.angle_alpha   90.00
_cell.angle_beta   90.00
_cell.angle_gamma   90.00
#
_symmetry.space_group_name_H-M   'P 1'
#
loop_
_entity.id
_entity.type
_entity.pdbx_description
1 polymer ?
#
loop_
_entity_poly.entity_id
_entity_poly.type
_entity_poly.pdbx_seq_one_letter_code
_entity_poly.pdbx_strand_id
1 'polypeptide(L)'
;SAEILYTVALNKARKQCYNNTVKVLERDYEKLVRARQSLGLFQHHDAITGTSKAYVMHDYALKLYEGIQDSIFVQGFSAQSLLLHSDNTPSSSNTCLLVPSSDRESYEKLPHKIVINFHNDEPKKVVLFNSLGQHRQDVIRLKVSKPNVRVLSPDGGPVIYQINPVWNSSQPETTAE
;
A
#
# COMPACT_ATOMS: atom_id res chain seq x y z
N SER A 1 1.65 10.26 -1.91
CA SER A 1 2.60 9.45 -1.09
C SER A 1 3.59 8.67 -1.95
N ALA A 2 3.16 8.00 -3.02
CA ALA A 2 4.05 7.21 -3.89
C ALA A 2 5.24 8.02 -4.42
N GLU A 3 4.98 9.19 -4.99
CA GLU A 3 6.02 10.07 -5.53
C GLU A 3 7.00 10.56 -4.46
N ILE A 4 6.51 10.86 -3.24
CA ILE A 4 7.37 11.28 -2.13
C ILE A 4 8.36 10.16 -1.78
N LEU A 5 7.85 8.94 -1.56
CA LEU A 5 8.69 7.78 -1.27
C LEU A 5 9.68 7.51 -2.42
N TYR A 6 9.20 7.57 -3.66
CA TYR A 6 10.00 7.39 -4.86
C TYR A 6 11.18 8.38 -4.92
N THR A 7 10.89 9.68 -4.77
CA THR A 7 11.91 10.73 -4.85
C THR A 7 12.96 10.58 -3.77
N VAL A 8 12.56 10.25 -2.53
CA VAL A 8 13.50 10.03 -1.43
C VAL A 8 14.33 8.77 -1.67
N ALA A 9 13.71 7.68 -2.12
CA ALA A 9 14.38 6.42 -2.43
C ALA A 9 15.42 6.57 -3.54
N LEU A 10 15.04 7.19 -4.67
CA LEU A 10 15.92 7.41 -5.81
C LEU A 10 17.13 8.27 -5.43
N ASN A 11 16.90 9.36 -4.68
CA ASN A 11 18.00 10.23 -4.24
C ASN A 11 18.93 9.52 -3.25
N LYS A 12 18.40 8.70 -2.33
CA LYS A 12 19.21 7.89 -1.43
C LYS A 12 20.05 6.88 -2.22
N ALA A 13 19.43 6.15 -3.13
CA ALA A 13 20.11 5.14 -3.95
C ALA A 13 21.23 5.75 -4.81
N ARG A 14 21.00 6.91 -5.42
CA ARG A 14 22.04 7.66 -6.16
C ARG A 14 23.20 8.08 -5.27
N LYS A 15 22.93 8.62 -4.06
CA LYS A 15 23.97 9.02 -3.10
C LYS A 15 24.79 7.83 -2.60
N GLN A 16 24.18 6.65 -2.51
CA GLN A 16 24.81 5.42 -2.05
C GLN A 16 25.42 4.59 -3.20
N CYS A 17 25.34 5.08 -4.45
CA CYS A 17 25.81 4.40 -5.66
C CYS A 17 25.17 3.01 -5.88
N TYR A 18 23.92 2.83 -5.47
CA TYR A 18 23.16 1.58 -5.65
C TYR A 18 22.60 1.47 -7.07
N ASN A 19 23.47 1.13 -8.02
CA ASN A 19 23.19 1.21 -9.46
C ASN A 19 22.01 0.32 -9.87
N ASN A 20 21.86 -0.86 -9.26
CA ASN A 20 20.75 -1.76 -9.58
C ASN A 20 19.41 -1.18 -9.12
N THR A 21 19.38 -0.65 -7.90
CA THR A 21 18.19 0.01 -7.34
C THR A 21 17.78 1.22 -8.17
N VAL A 22 18.75 2.05 -8.59
CA VAL A 22 18.48 3.22 -9.45
C VAL A 22 17.84 2.79 -10.77
N LYS A 23 18.37 1.77 -11.45
CA LYS A 23 17.78 1.26 -12.70
C LYS A 23 16.33 0.79 -12.53
N VAL A 24 16.04 0.07 -11.45
CA VAL A 24 14.67 -0.40 -11.15
C VAL A 24 13.73 0.78 -10.92
N LEU A 25 14.13 1.75 -10.08
CA LEU A 25 13.32 2.94 -9.82
C LEU A 25 13.12 3.80 -11.08
N GLU A 26 14.14 3.98 -11.92
CA GLU A 26 14.00 4.73 -13.17
C GLU A 26 13.04 4.05 -14.14
N ARG A 27 13.11 2.72 -14.28
CA ARG A 27 12.13 1.94 -15.06
C ARG A 27 10.71 2.14 -14.52
N ASP A 28 10.54 2.07 -13.20
CA ASP A 28 9.22 2.12 -12.57
C ASP A 28 8.62 3.53 -12.51
N TYR A 29 9.36 4.57 -12.95
CA TYR A 29 8.85 5.94 -13.05
C TYR A 29 7.62 6.05 -13.97
N GLU A 30 7.56 5.24 -15.04
CA GLU A 30 6.43 5.24 -15.97
C GLU A 30 5.11 4.88 -15.28
N LYS A 31 5.14 4.03 -14.24
CA LYS A 31 3.97 3.70 -13.43
C LYS A 31 3.38 4.92 -12.73
N LEU A 32 4.24 5.81 -12.22
CA LEU A 32 3.80 7.09 -11.63
C LEU A 32 3.21 8.02 -12.69
N VAL A 33 3.77 8.04 -13.90
CA VAL A 33 3.22 8.82 -15.02
C VAL A 33 1.80 8.36 -15.35
N ARG A 34 1.60 7.05 -15.55
CA ARG A 34 0.27 6.47 -15.85
C ARG A 34 -0.74 6.71 -14.73
N ALA A 35 -0.31 6.59 -13.46
CA ALA A 35 -1.17 6.88 -12.31
C ALA A 35 -1.62 8.35 -12.28
N ARG A 36 -0.70 9.31 -12.53
CA ARG A 36 -1.05 10.75 -12.60
C ARG A 36 -2.02 11.05 -13.73
N GLN A 37 -1.77 10.51 -14.93
CA GLN A 37 -2.64 10.70 -16.09
C GLN A 37 -4.05 10.17 -15.83
N SER A 38 -4.16 8.98 -15.23
CA SER A 38 -5.45 8.37 -14.90
C SER A 38 -6.22 9.19 -13.87
N LEU A 39 -5.55 9.67 -12.81
CA LEU A 39 -6.17 10.56 -11.83
C LEU A 39 -6.60 11.90 -12.44
N GLY A 40 -5.75 12.49 -13.30
CA GLY A 40 -6.04 13.75 -13.99
C GLY A 40 -7.22 13.63 -14.95
N LEU A 41 -7.28 12.55 -15.72
CA LEU A 41 -8.42 12.22 -16.58
C LEU A 41 -9.71 12.09 -15.76
N PHE A 42 -9.63 11.46 -14.58
CA PHE A 42 -10.79 11.32 -13.69
C PHE A 42 -11.29 12.64 -13.11
N GLN A 43 -10.48 13.72 -13.12
CA GLN A 43 -10.95 15.05 -12.74
C GLN A 43 -11.83 15.72 -13.80
N HIS A 44 -11.95 15.13 -14.99
CA HIS A 44 -12.91 15.59 -15.99
C HIS A 44 -14.29 15.69 -15.35
N HIS A 45 -15.00 16.78 -15.62
CA HIS A 45 -16.28 17.04 -14.96
C HIS A 45 -17.30 15.95 -15.25
N ASP A 46 -17.24 15.21 -16.36
CA ASP A 46 -18.13 14.06 -16.59
C ASP A 46 -17.67 12.75 -15.94
N ALA A 47 -16.43 12.70 -15.46
CA ALA A 47 -15.87 11.56 -14.75
C ALA A 47 -16.17 11.67 -13.24
N ILE A 48 -15.62 12.70 -12.59
CA ILE A 48 -15.72 12.85 -11.13
C ILE A 48 -17.16 13.07 -10.64
N THR A 49 -18.00 13.74 -11.44
CA THR A 49 -19.41 13.97 -11.07
C THR A 49 -20.31 12.79 -11.40
N GLY A 50 -19.81 11.80 -12.15
CA GLY A 50 -20.59 10.62 -12.56
C GLY A 50 -21.63 10.89 -13.63
N THR A 51 -21.49 11.96 -14.43
CA THR A 51 -22.44 12.32 -15.50
C THR A 51 -22.13 11.68 -16.86
N SER A 52 -21.01 10.96 -17.01
CA SER A 52 -20.71 10.21 -18.24
C SER A 52 -21.56 8.94 -18.39
N LYS A 53 -21.59 8.37 -19.60
CA LYS A 53 -22.31 7.11 -19.87
C LYS A 53 -21.66 5.95 -19.09
N ALA A 54 -22.45 4.92 -18.76
CA ALA A 54 -22.00 3.79 -17.95
C ALA A 54 -20.70 3.13 -18.45
N TYR A 55 -20.55 2.92 -19.77
CA TYR A 55 -19.32 2.34 -20.34
C TYR A 55 -18.10 3.27 -20.26
N VAL A 56 -18.32 4.59 -20.23
CA VAL A 56 -17.25 5.58 -20.05
C VAL A 56 -16.84 5.62 -18.58
N MET A 57 -17.81 5.58 -17.66
CA MET A 57 -17.53 5.43 -16.23
C MET A 57 -16.75 4.16 -15.90
N HIS A 58 -17.04 3.06 -16.59
CA HIS A 58 -16.30 1.81 -16.47
C HIS A 58 -14.82 1.98 -16.86
N ASP A 59 -14.53 2.63 -17.99
CA ASP A 59 -13.17 2.92 -18.44
C ASP A 59 -12.42 3.82 -17.44
N TYR A 60 -13.08 4.87 -16.94
CA TYR A 60 -12.54 5.72 -15.88
C TYR A 60 -12.17 4.93 -14.62
N ALA A 61 -13.07 4.04 -14.18
CA ALA A 61 -12.86 3.23 -12.99
C ALA A 61 -11.68 2.26 -13.17
N LEU A 62 -11.56 1.64 -14.33
CA LEU A 62 -10.45 0.74 -14.65
C LEU A 62 -9.11 1.47 -14.62
N LYS A 63 -9.00 2.61 -15.32
CA LYS A 63 -7.77 3.42 -15.34
C LYS A 63 -7.36 3.89 -13.94
N LEU A 64 -8.33 4.34 -13.14
CA LEU A 64 -8.06 4.78 -11.77
C LEU A 64 -7.59 3.61 -10.89
N TYR A 65 -8.22 2.44 -11.03
CA TYR A 65 -7.83 1.22 -10.33
C TYR A 65 -6.41 0.78 -10.69
N GLU A 66 -6.06 0.73 -11.98
CA GLU A 66 -4.70 0.45 -12.44
C GLU A 66 -3.69 1.46 -11.88
N GLY A 67 -4.02 2.75 -11.89
CA GLY A 67 -3.18 3.80 -11.32
C GLY A 67 -2.96 3.64 -9.81
N ILE A 68 -3.96 3.15 -9.07
CA ILE A 68 -3.82 2.81 -7.64
C ILE A 68 -2.86 1.63 -7.46
N GLN A 69 -3.01 0.56 -8.25
CA GLN A 69 -2.15 -0.62 -8.18
C GLN A 69 -0.68 -0.28 -8.52
N ASP A 70 -0.47 0.51 -9.57
CA ASP A 70 0.84 1.04 -9.94
C ASP A 70 1.45 1.88 -8.81
N SER A 71 0.64 2.70 -8.13
CA SER A 71 1.08 3.50 -7.00
C SER A 71 1.48 2.65 -5.79
N ILE A 72 0.71 1.60 -5.47
CA ILE A 72 1.02 0.65 -4.39
C ILE A 72 2.32 -0.09 -4.70
N PHE A 73 2.50 -0.53 -5.94
CA PHE A 73 3.72 -1.19 -6.40
C PHE A 73 4.95 -0.30 -6.18
N VAL A 74 4.92 0.94 -6.66
CA VAL A 74 6.05 1.88 -6.51
C VAL A 74 6.31 2.23 -5.05
N GLN A 75 5.26 2.36 -4.23
CA GLN A 75 5.40 2.59 -2.79
C GLN A 75 6.15 1.45 -2.10
N GLY A 76 5.77 0.20 -2.39
CA GLY A 76 6.39 -0.99 -1.79
C GLY A 76 7.88 -1.06 -2.10
N PHE A 77 8.26 -0.94 -3.38
CA PHE A 77 9.67 -0.96 -3.78
C PHE A 77 10.46 0.21 -3.24
N SER A 78 9.90 1.42 -3.26
CA SER A 78 10.57 2.62 -2.74
C SER A 78 10.80 2.50 -1.23
N ALA A 79 9.80 2.07 -0.47
CA ALA A 79 9.92 1.86 0.97
C ALA A 79 10.92 0.74 1.30
N GLN A 80 10.90 -0.37 0.56
CA GLN A 80 11.86 -1.45 0.72
C GLN A 80 13.29 -0.97 0.47
N SER A 81 13.53 -0.23 -0.62
CA SER A 81 14.83 0.36 -0.93
C SER A 81 15.31 1.30 0.19
N LEU A 82 14.42 2.08 0.79
CA LEU A 82 14.77 2.97 1.89
C LEU A 82 15.16 2.22 3.18
N LEU A 83 14.54 1.06 3.43
CA LEU A 83 14.77 0.26 4.64
C LEU A 83 15.98 -0.68 4.53
N LEU A 84 16.30 -1.14 3.32
CA LEU A 84 17.47 -1.97 3.05
C LEU A 84 18.73 -1.10 3.00
N HIS A 85 19.83 -1.62 3.55
CA HIS A 85 21.14 -0.94 3.60
C HIS A 85 22.16 -1.61 2.67
N SER A 86 21.71 -2.24 1.58
CA SER A 86 22.60 -2.91 0.63
C SER A 86 22.07 -2.83 -0.80
N ASP A 87 23.00 -2.85 -1.76
CA ASP A 87 22.72 -2.95 -3.20
C ASP A 87 22.41 -4.41 -3.63
N ASN A 88 22.26 -5.32 -2.66
CA ASN A 88 21.99 -6.74 -2.91
C ASN A 88 20.52 -7.03 -3.18
N THR A 89 19.71 -6.02 -3.54
CA THR A 89 18.41 -6.31 -4.15
C THR A 89 18.69 -7.03 -5.46
N PRO A 90 18.34 -8.32 -5.61
CA PRO A 90 18.54 -9.01 -6.86
C PRO A 90 17.81 -8.21 -7.94
N SER A 91 18.53 -7.75 -8.96
CA SER A 91 17.96 -7.01 -10.11
C SER A 91 16.86 -7.81 -10.84
N SER A 92 16.71 -9.09 -10.48
CA SER A 92 15.76 -10.07 -11.02
C SER A 92 14.55 -10.36 -10.11
N SER A 93 14.55 -9.97 -8.83
CA SER A 93 13.41 -10.24 -7.96
C SER A 93 12.42 -9.08 -8.04
N ASN A 94 11.42 -9.19 -8.92
CA ASN A 94 10.22 -8.34 -8.91
C ASN A 94 9.35 -8.54 -7.63
N THR A 95 9.90 -9.15 -6.58
CA THR A 95 9.19 -9.43 -5.33
C THR A 95 9.47 -8.32 -4.32
N CYS A 96 8.44 -7.52 -4.06
CA CYS A 96 8.43 -6.64 -2.91
C CYS A 96 8.16 -7.46 -1.64
N LEU A 97 8.99 -7.30 -0.62
CA LEU A 97 8.83 -7.94 0.69
C LEU A 97 7.77 -7.23 1.55
N LEU A 98 7.43 -6.00 1.20
CA LEU A 98 6.38 -5.23 1.87
C LEU A 98 5.04 -5.54 1.23
N VAL A 99 4.07 -5.86 2.08
CA VAL A 99 2.69 -6.11 1.68
C VAL A 99 1.84 -4.90 2.12
N PRO A 100 0.97 -4.36 1.26
CA PRO A 100 0.10 -3.26 1.65
C PRO A 100 -0.87 -3.66 2.78
N SER A 101 -1.32 -2.71 3.58
CA SER A 101 -2.22 -3.01 4.72
C SER A 101 -3.63 -3.46 4.30
N SER A 102 -3.98 -3.24 3.04
CA SER A 102 -5.27 -3.55 2.45
C SER A 102 -5.07 -3.99 1.02
N ASP A 103 -5.97 -4.86 0.56
CA ASP A 103 -6.03 -5.32 -0.81
C ASP A 103 -7.42 -5.03 -1.41
N ARG A 104 -7.48 -4.92 -2.73
CA ARG A 104 -8.71 -4.67 -3.48
C ARG A 104 -8.64 -5.47 -4.78
N GLU A 105 -9.49 -6.47 -4.91
CA GLU A 105 -9.47 -7.40 -6.05
C GLU A 105 -9.87 -6.73 -7.38
N SER A 106 -10.81 -5.78 -7.35
CA SER A 106 -11.27 -5.06 -8.53
C SER A 106 -11.81 -3.67 -8.19
N TYR A 107 -12.03 -2.83 -9.20
CA TYR A 107 -12.64 -1.51 -9.02
C TYR A 107 -14.10 -1.59 -8.51
N GLU A 108 -14.76 -2.74 -8.58
CA GLU A 108 -16.15 -2.93 -8.13
C GLU A 108 -16.24 -3.35 -6.66
N LYS A 109 -15.17 -3.96 -6.12
CA LYS A 109 -15.14 -4.42 -4.73
C LYS A 109 -14.55 -3.35 -3.82
N LEU A 110 -15.02 -3.33 -2.57
CA LEU A 110 -14.41 -2.51 -1.53
C LEU A 110 -13.03 -3.08 -1.14
N PRO A 111 -12.05 -2.22 -0.78
CA PRO A 111 -10.80 -2.68 -0.22
C PRO A 111 -11.03 -3.36 1.13
N HIS A 112 -10.29 -4.42 1.39
CA HIS A 112 -10.35 -5.19 2.63
C HIS A 112 -8.98 -5.23 3.30
N LYS A 113 -8.95 -5.31 4.64
CA LYS A 113 -7.69 -5.37 5.40
C LYS A 113 -7.06 -6.75 5.30
N ILE A 114 -5.77 -6.79 4.98
CA ILE A 114 -5.00 -8.03 4.95
C ILE A 114 -4.76 -8.49 6.39
N VAL A 115 -4.94 -9.79 6.62
CA VAL A 115 -4.71 -10.41 7.93
C VAL A 115 -3.22 -10.69 8.10
N ILE A 116 -2.64 -10.18 9.18
CA ILE A 116 -1.29 -10.52 9.60
C ILE A 116 -1.33 -11.91 10.21
N ASN A 117 -0.78 -12.88 9.48
CA ASN A 117 -0.68 -14.27 9.90
C ASN A 117 0.64 -14.52 10.61
N PHE A 118 0.56 -15.11 11.81
CA PHE A 118 1.73 -15.52 12.60
C PHE A 118 2.00 -17.02 12.41
N HIS A 119 3.07 -17.35 11.71
CA HIS A 119 3.57 -18.72 11.58
C HIS A 119 4.65 -18.94 12.64
N ASN A 120 4.57 -20.01 13.43
CA ASN A 120 5.52 -20.35 14.50
C ASN A 120 5.85 -19.19 15.46
N ASP A 121 4.89 -18.29 15.69
CA ASP A 121 5.02 -17.09 16.55
C ASP A 121 6.18 -16.15 16.16
N GLU A 122 6.57 -16.16 14.88
CA GLU A 122 7.55 -15.22 14.36
C GLU A 122 7.03 -13.77 14.39
N PRO A 123 7.87 -12.80 14.80
CA PRO A 123 7.50 -11.39 14.81
C PRO A 123 7.27 -10.87 13.38
N LYS A 124 6.19 -10.10 13.20
CA LYS A 124 5.89 -9.41 11.94
C LYS A 124 6.21 -7.92 12.07
N LYS A 125 6.94 -7.39 11.09
CA LYS A 125 7.29 -5.95 11.03
C LYS A 125 6.20 -5.17 10.33
N VAL A 126 5.81 -4.04 10.92
CA VAL A 126 4.86 -3.09 10.33
C VAL A 126 5.61 -1.81 10.02
N VAL A 127 5.53 -1.35 8.78
CA VAL A 127 6.17 -0.12 8.31
C VAL A 127 5.08 0.94 8.13
N LEU A 128 5.28 2.10 8.74
CA LEU A 128 4.37 3.23 8.62
C LEU A 128 5.06 4.37 7.88
N PHE A 129 4.34 5.00 6.95
CA PHE A 129 4.81 6.17 6.23
C PHE A 129 3.92 7.37 6.54
N ASN A 130 4.52 8.44 7.05
CA ASN A 130 3.87 9.73 7.22
C ASN A 130 4.20 10.62 6.01
N SER A 131 3.19 10.94 5.20
CA SER A 131 3.36 11.80 4.04
C SER A 131 3.27 13.29 4.35
N LEU A 132 3.03 13.68 5.61
CA LEU A 132 2.95 15.07 6.02
C LEU A 132 4.34 15.58 6.45
N GLY A 133 4.60 16.87 6.24
CA GLY A 133 5.83 17.54 6.68
C GLY A 133 5.92 17.79 8.20
N GLN A 134 5.00 17.25 8.99
CA GLN A 134 4.91 17.46 10.43
C GLN A 134 4.79 16.15 11.19
N HIS A 135 5.20 16.15 12.46
CA HIS A 135 5.03 15.00 13.35
C HIS A 135 3.55 14.64 13.50
N ARG A 136 3.25 13.33 13.52
CA ARG A 136 1.90 12.80 13.64
C ARG A 136 1.89 11.59 14.56
N GLN A 137 0.94 11.59 15.49
CA GLN A 137 0.57 10.43 16.30
C GLN A 137 -0.87 10.08 15.97
N ASP A 138 -1.12 8.82 15.60
CA ASP A 138 -2.44 8.36 15.18
C ASP A 138 -2.66 6.90 15.53
N VAL A 139 -3.93 6.49 15.65
CA VAL A 139 -4.33 5.12 15.91
C VAL A 139 -4.41 4.36 14.59
N ILE A 140 -3.55 3.34 14.44
CA ILE A 140 -3.61 2.43 13.30
C ILE A 140 -4.44 1.20 13.66
N ARG A 141 -5.22 0.69 12.69
CA ARG A 141 -5.97 -0.55 12.82
C ARG A 141 -5.37 -1.62 11.91
N LEU A 142 -5.00 -2.74 12.52
CA LEU A 142 -4.44 -3.92 11.86
C LEU A 142 -5.34 -5.11 12.15
N LYS A 143 -5.43 -6.06 11.21
CA LYS A 143 -6.13 -7.32 11.41
C LYS A 143 -5.09 -8.41 11.65
N VAL A 144 -5.24 -9.16 12.73
CA VAL A 144 -4.29 -10.20 13.17
C VAL A 144 -5.00 -11.55 13.25
N SER A 145 -4.28 -12.64 12.98
CA SER A 145 -4.85 -13.99 13.05
C SER A 145 -4.98 -14.54 14.48
N LYS A 146 -4.22 -13.99 15.43
CA LYS A 146 -4.22 -14.40 16.84
C LYS A 146 -4.48 -13.19 17.75
N PRO A 147 -5.25 -13.34 18.84
CA PRO A 147 -5.49 -12.26 19.80
C PRO A 147 -4.35 -12.08 20.81
N ASN A 148 -3.55 -13.11 21.09
CA ASN A 148 -2.41 -12.97 22.00
C ASN A 148 -1.20 -12.41 21.24
N VAL A 149 -1.12 -11.08 21.14
CA VAL A 149 -0.03 -10.37 20.45
C VAL A 149 0.54 -9.31 21.38
N ARG A 150 1.78 -8.90 21.13
CA ARG A 150 2.37 -7.71 21.73
C ARG A 150 2.86 -6.78 20.62
N VAL A 151 2.70 -5.48 20.82
CA VAL A 151 3.20 -4.47 19.88
C VAL A 151 4.45 -3.87 20.49
N LEU A 152 5.55 -3.88 19.73
CA LEU A 152 6.83 -3.34 20.15
C LEU A 152 7.26 -2.19 19.23
N SER A 153 7.94 -1.21 19.80
CA SER A 153 8.64 -0.16 19.07
C SER A 153 9.89 -0.74 18.39
N PRO A 154 10.52 0.01 17.46
CA PRO A 154 11.78 -0.41 16.86
C PRO A 154 12.89 -0.73 17.87
N ASP A 155 12.88 -0.05 19.03
CA ASP A 155 13.85 -0.23 20.12
C ASP A 155 13.49 -1.39 21.07
N GLY A 156 12.40 -2.11 20.80
CA GLY A 156 11.93 -3.24 21.62
C GLY A 156 11.03 -2.87 22.80
N GLY A 157 10.72 -1.58 22.99
CA GLY A 157 9.82 -1.12 24.04
C GLY A 157 8.35 -1.44 23.75
N PRO A 158 7.50 -1.68 24.76
CA PRO A 158 6.09 -1.96 24.55
C PRO A 158 5.33 -0.71 24.04
N VAL A 159 4.43 -0.91 23.10
CA VAL A 159 3.50 0.12 22.60
C VAL A 159 2.10 -0.20 23.11
N ILE A 160 1.36 0.81 23.59
CA ILE A 160 -0.02 0.63 24.06
C ILE A 160 -0.90 0.26 22.86
N TYR A 161 -1.73 -0.78 23.03
CA TYR A 161 -2.66 -1.24 21.99
C TYR A 161 -3.96 -1.74 22.61
N GLN A 162 -4.98 -1.89 21.77
CA GLN A 162 -6.27 -2.49 22.10
C GLN A 162 -6.60 -3.56 21.06
N ILE A 163 -7.23 -4.66 21.50
CA ILE A 163 -7.71 -5.73 20.63
C ILE A 163 -9.22 -5.73 20.66
N ASN A 164 -9.83 -5.76 19.47
CA ASN A 164 -11.26 -5.88 19.28
C ASN A 164 -11.55 -7.07 18.35
N PRO A 165 -12.66 -7.80 18.56
CA PRO A 165 -13.11 -8.80 17.61
C PRO A 165 -13.50 -8.16 16.28
N VAL A 166 -13.41 -8.95 15.20
CA VAL A 166 -13.89 -8.55 13.88
C VAL A 166 -15.34 -8.97 13.76
N TRP A 167 -16.24 -8.00 13.72
CA TRP A 167 -17.67 -8.22 13.56
C TRP A 167 -18.01 -8.31 12.07
N ASN A 168 -18.58 -9.43 11.63
CA ASN A 168 -19.17 -9.56 10.29
C ASN A 168 -20.69 -9.40 10.44
N SER A 169 -21.23 -8.25 10.04
CA SER A 169 -22.68 -7.98 10.10
C SER A 169 -23.47 -8.59 8.94
N SER A 170 -22.91 -9.57 8.23
CA SER A 170 -23.54 -10.24 7.09
C SER A 170 -23.98 -11.65 7.46
N GLN A 171 -25.12 -11.76 8.13
CA GLN A 171 -26.04 -12.88 7.94
C GLN A 171 -27.40 -12.30 7.56
N PRO A 172 -27.93 -12.54 6.35
CA PRO A 172 -29.36 -12.69 6.23
C PRO A 172 -29.71 -14.01 6.93
N GLU A 173 -30.36 -13.94 8.09
CA GLU A 173 -31.16 -15.05 8.59
C GLU A 173 -32.31 -15.27 7.59
N THR A 174 -32.08 -16.09 6.57
CA THR A 174 -33.16 -16.72 5.80
C THR A 174 -33.18 -18.20 6.15
N THR A 175 -33.77 -18.51 7.31
CA THR A 175 -34.46 -19.77 7.57
C THR A 175 -35.45 -19.58 8.71
N ALA A 176 -36.73 -19.84 8.41
CA ALA A 176 -37.88 -20.13 9.28
C ALA A 176 -39.01 -19.07 9.27
N GLU A 177 -39.90 -19.15 8.28
CA GLU A 177 -41.28 -19.70 8.41
C GLU A 177 -41.90 -19.92 7.02
#